data_AF-A0A8X6TV49-F1
#
_entry.id   AF-A0A8X6TV49-F1
#
_cell.length_a   1.000
_cell.length_b   1.000
_cell.length_c   1.000
_cell.angle_alpha   90.00
_cell.angle_beta   90.00
_cell.angle_gamma   90.00
#
_symmetry.space_group_name_H-M   'P 1'
#
loop_
_entity.id
_entity.type
_entity.pdbx_description
1 polymer ?
#
loop_
_entity_poly.entity_id
_entity_poly.type
_entity_poly.pdbx_seq_one_letter_code
_entity_poly.pdbx_strand_id
1 'polypeptide(L)'
;MSEEESAGTASIAHVSIKVPPFLRANPEIWFSQMESQFVLAGITAEITKFYHVVFALQPEELGIVGDIILNPPAVKPCAALRNRLCSQYAESEEQRLISGMQLCDRKHSRLLLEMRSKADSRISVELLKSLFIQRLPTHVQQILAISDDPLDKLAEMAD
;
A
#
# COMPACT_ATOMS: atom_id res chain seq x y z
N MET A 1 16.40 -61.74 -6.43
CA MET A 1 17.26 -60.62 -6.05
C MET A 1 17.61 -59.87 -7.32
N SER A 2 17.04 -58.67 -7.47
CA SER A 2 17.63 -57.49 -8.09
C SER A 2 16.61 -56.37 -7.90
N GLU A 3 17.10 -55.28 -7.33
CA GLU A 3 16.38 -54.19 -6.66
C GLU A 3 15.60 -53.26 -7.59
N GLU A 4 14.71 -52.50 -6.94
CA GLU A 4 13.90 -51.39 -7.44
C GLU A 4 14.68 -50.31 -8.18
N GLU A 5 14.05 -49.69 -9.17
CA GLU A 5 14.11 -48.23 -9.29
C GLU A 5 12.74 -47.71 -9.72
N SER A 6 11.87 -47.53 -8.74
CA SER A 6 10.62 -46.80 -8.90
C SER A 6 10.96 -45.33 -9.12
N ALA A 7 11.07 -44.93 -10.39
CA ALA A 7 11.10 -43.53 -10.79
C ALA A 7 9.76 -42.88 -10.41
N GLY A 8 9.71 -42.34 -9.18
CA GLY A 8 8.62 -41.50 -8.72
C GLY A 8 8.51 -40.30 -9.64
N THR A 9 7.56 -40.32 -10.54
CA THR A 9 7.15 -39.16 -11.32
C THR A 9 6.63 -38.12 -10.34
N ALA A 10 7.49 -37.14 -10.00
CA ALA A 10 7.09 -35.96 -9.27
C ALA A 10 6.01 -35.25 -10.10
N SER A 11 4.76 -35.41 -9.69
CA SER A 11 3.64 -34.69 -10.27
C SER A 11 3.82 -33.21 -9.93
N ILE A 12 4.27 -32.42 -10.91
CA ILE A 12 4.27 -30.97 -10.81
C ILE A 12 2.81 -30.55 -10.90
N ALA A 13 2.16 -30.45 -9.74
CA ALA A 13 0.86 -29.80 -9.65
C ALA A 13 1.06 -28.35 -10.08
N HIS A 14 0.62 -28.02 -11.29
CA HIS A 14 0.68 -26.66 -11.82
C HIS A 14 -0.31 -25.80 -11.04
N VAL A 15 0.13 -25.28 -9.89
CA VAL A 15 -0.64 -24.30 -9.11
C VAL A 15 -0.79 -23.08 -10.00
N SER A 16 -1.97 -22.95 -10.60
CA SER A 16 -2.31 -21.76 -11.39
C SER A 16 -2.33 -20.57 -10.44
N ILE A 17 -1.34 -19.68 -10.58
CA ILE A 17 -1.29 -18.46 -9.79
C ILE A 17 -2.51 -17.63 -10.15
N LYS A 18 -3.40 -17.42 -9.18
CA LYS A 18 -4.49 -16.48 -9.35
C LYS A 18 -3.92 -15.08 -9.19
N VAL A 19 -3.66 -14.42 -10.31
CA VAL A 19 -3.10 -13.07 -10.34
C VAL A 19 -4.15 -12.06 -9.85
N PRO A 20 -3.93 -11.38 -8.71
CA PRO A 20 -4.83 -10.34 -8.25
C PRO A 20 -4.64 -9.05 -9.06
N PRO A 21 -5.70 -8.23 -9.22
CA PRO A 21 -5.57 -6.92 -9.87
C PRO A 21 -4.59 -6.03 -9.09
N PHE A 22 -3.79 -5.23 -9.80
CA PHE A 22 -2.80 -4.35 -9.20
C PHE A 22 -3.45 -3.30 -8.27
N LEU A 23 -2.93 -3.18 -7.04
CA LEU A 23 -3.47 -2.26 -6.03
C LEU A 23 -2.68 -0.95 -6.01
N ARG A 24 -3.10 0.03 -6.81
CA ARG A 24 -2.47 1.37 -6.86
C ARG A 24 -2.46 2.09 -5.51
N ALA A 25 -3.52 1.94 -4.71
CA ALA A 25 -3.62 2.56 -3.39
C ALA A 25 -2.53 2.06 -2.41
N ASN A 26 -2.13 0.79 -2.54
CA ASN A 26 -1.08 0.20 -1.75
C ASN A 26 -0.32 -0.91 -2.52
N PRO A 27 0.67 -0.52 -3.33
CA PRO A 27 1.44 -1.48 -4.12
C PRO A 27 2.20 -2.47 -3.23
N GLU A 28 2.65 -2.06 -2.04
CA GLU A 28 3.40 -2.92 -1.13
C GLU A 28 2.60 -4.15 -0.70
N ILE A 29 1.33 -3.97 -0.35
CA ILE A 29 0.43 -5.07 0.02
C ILE A 29 0.23 -6.01 -1.17
N TRP A 30 0.07 -5.48 -2.38
CA TRP A 30 -0.08 -6.29 -3.58
C TRP A 30 1.17 -7.13 -3.88
N PHE A 31 2.36 -6.55 -3.74
CA PHE A 31 3.62 -7.29 -3.87
C PHE A 31 3.75 -8.40 -2.81
N SER A 32 3.33 -8.14 -1.57
CA SER A 32 3.29 -9.17 -0.52
C SER A 32 2.32 -10.30 -0.84
N GLN A 33 1.19 -10.00 -1.48
CA GLN A 33 0.22 -10.99 -1.93
C GLN A 33 0.78 -11.85 -3.07
N MET A 34 1.48 -11.24 -4.04
CA MET A 34 2.17 -11.96 -5.11
C MET A 34 3.25 -12.89 -4.56
N GLU A 35 4.05 -12.42 -3.59
CA GLU A 35 5.08 -13.25 -2.96
C GLU A 35 4.47 -14.46 -2.24
N SER A 36 3.32 -14.29 -1.57
CA SER A 36 2.59 -15.40 -0.95
C SER A 36 2.13 -16.44 -1.99
N GLN A 37 1.68 -16.00 -3.17
CA GLN A 37 1.32 -16.91 -4.26
C GLN A 37 2.54 -17.66 -4.80
N PHE A 38 3.68 -16.99 -4.94
CA PHE A 38 4.93 -17.64 -5.37
C PHE A 38 5.37 -18.72 -4.40
N VAL A 39 5.29 -18.46 -3.09
CA VAL A 39 5.59 -19.45 -2.05
C VAL A 39 4.65 -20.64 -2.15
N LEU A 40 3.33 -20.42 -2.27
CA LEU A 40 2.34 -21.49 -2.39
C LEU A 40 2.50 -22.32 -3.67
N ALA A 41 2.96 -21.70 -4.75
CA ALA A 41 3.23 -22.36 -6.03
C ALA A 41 4.64 -22.97 -6.13
N GLY A 42 5.47 -22.84 -5.09
CA GLY A 42 6.86 -23.33 -5.09
C GLY A 42 7.79 -22.57 -6.05
N ILE A 43 7.45 -21.35 -6.44
CA ILE A 43 8.22 -20.53 -7.37
C ILE A 43 9.30 -19.76 -6.61
N THR A 44 10.54 -20.21 -6.78
CA THR A 44 11.71 -19.62 -6.12
C THR A 44 12.61 -18.85 -7.09
N ALA A 45 12.54 -19.16 -8.39
CA ALA A 45 13.33 -18.50 -9.41
C ALA A 45 12.90 -17.03 -9.61
N GLU A 46 13.82 -16.11 -9.34
CA GLU A 46 13.59 -14.67 -9.41
C GLU A 46 13.09 -14.20 -10.78
N ILE A 47 13.63 -14.78 -11.86
CA ILE A 47 13.22 -14.45 -13.22
C ILE A 47 11.77 -14.91 -13.51
N THR A 48 11.36 -16.03 -12.93
CA THR A 48 9.98 -16.53 -13.05
C THR A 48 9.02 -15.62 -12.30
N LYS A 49 9.38 -15.18 -11.09
CA LYS A 49 8.62 -14.18 -10.32
C LYS A 49 8.47 -12.87 -11.10
N PHE A 50 9.57 -12.40 -11.70
CA PHE A 50 9.58 -11.19 -12.52
C PHE A 50 8.55 -11.26 -13.66
N TYR A 51 8.54 -12.34 -14.45
CA TYR A 51 7.57 -12.47 -15.54
C TYR A 51 6.13 -12.62 -15.07
N HIS A 52 5.89 -13.29 -13.93
CA HIS A 52 4.55 -13.31 -13.34
C HIS A 52 4.07 -11.93 -12.89
N VAL A 53 4.96 -11.12 -12.31
CA VAL A 53 4.65 -9.73 -11.97
C VAL A 53 4.36 -8.93 -13.23
N VAL A 54 5.21 -9.00 -14.26
CA VAL A 54 4.99 -8.28 -15.53
C VAL A 54 3.65 -8.66 -16.17
N PHE A 55 3.29 -9.93 -16.18
CA PHE A 55 2.00 -10.41 -16.70
C PHE A 55 0.80 -9.87 -15.90
N ALA A 56 1.00 -9.54 -14.63
CA ALA A 56 -0.04 -9.04 -13.75
C ALA A 56 -0.30 -7.53 -13.85
N LEU A 57 0.63 -6.78 -14.45
CA LEU A 57 0.53 -5.32 -14.57
C LEU A 57 -0.43 -4.92 -15.69
N GLN A 58 -1.15 -3.80 -15.51
CA GLN A 58 -1.97 -3.21 -16.56
C GLN A 58 -1.12 -2.27 -17.44
N PRO A 59 -1.63 -1.85 -18.62
CA PRO A 59 -0.88 -0.99 -19.54
C PRO A 59 -0.30 0.28 -18.89
N GLU A 60 -1.00 0.85 -17.92
CA GLU A 60 -0.54 2.04 -17.19
C GLU A 60 0.72 1.76 -16.38
N GLU A 61 0.76 0.65 -15.62
CA GLU A 61 1.93 0.25 -14.85
C GLU A 61 3.08 -0.19 -15.75
N LEU A 62 2.80 -0.90 -16.84
CA LEU A 62 3.80 -1.30 -17.83
C LEU A 62 4.53 -0.08 -18.43
N GLY A 63 3.82 1.03 -18.63
CA GLY A 63 4.43 2.29 -19.08
C GLY A 63 5.44 2.87 -18.09
N ILE A 64 5.22 2.69 -16.77
CA ILE A 64 6.08 3.22 -15.70
C ILE A 64 7.40 2.44 -15.58
N VAL A 65 7.35 1.12 -15.81
CA VAL A 65 8.48 0.20 -15.65
C VAL A 65 9.03 -0.33 -16.98
N GLY A 66 8.62 0.26 -18.11
CA GLY A 66 8.96 -0.25 -19.44
C GLY A 66 10.48 -0.34 -19.68
N ASP A 67 11.26 0.58 -19.13
CA ASP A 67 12.72 0.55 -19.13
C ASP A 67 13.28 -0.71 -18.45
N ILE A 68 12.73 -1.07 -17.30
CA ILE A 68 13.11 -2.26 -16.52
C ILE A 68 12.67 -3.56 -17.23
N ILE A 69 11.53 -3.54 -17.93
CA ILE A 69 11.04 -4.71 -18.67
C ILE A 69 11.92 -4.98 -19.91
N LEU A 70 12.26 -3.93 -20.65
CA LEU A 70 13.08 -4.04 -21.86
C LEU A 70 14.54 -4.35 -21.54
N ASN A 71 15.06 -3.86 -20.41
CA ASN A 71 16.41 -4.11 -19.94
C ASN A 71 16.40 -4.57 -18.47
N PRO A 72 16.04 -5.85 -18.20
CA PRO A 72 15.93 -6.36 -16.84
C PRO A 72 17.29 -6.37 -16.14
N PRO A 73 17.37 -5.84 -14.89
CA PRO A 73 18.58 -5.91 -14.10
C PRO A 73 19.00 -7.37 -13.84
N ALA A 74 20.31 -7.65 -13.92
CA ALA A 74 20.85 -8.99 -13.68
C ALA A 74 20.65 -9.48 -12.23
N VAL A 75 20.48 -8.55 -11.28
CA VAL A 75 20.30 -8.85 -9.86
C VAL A 75 18.95 -8.32 -9.40
N LYS A 76 18.07 -9.22 -8.94
CA LYS A 76 16.76 -8.91 -8.35
C LYS A 76 15.85 -8.01 -9.21
N PRO A 77 15.53 -8.40 -10.46
CA PRO A 77 14.67 -7.62 -11.34
C PRO A 77 13.26 -7.39 -10.75
N CYS A 78 12.73 -8.33 -9.95
CA CYS A 78 11.42 -8.15 -9.30
C CYS A 78 11.46 -7.05 -8.22
N ALA A 79 12.57 -6.94 -7.48
CA ALA A 79 12.76 -5.86 -6.51
C ALA A 79 12.84 -4.48 -7.18
N ALA A 80 13.47 -4.40 -8.37
CA ALA A 80 13.51 -3.16 -9.14
C ALA A 80 12.11 -2.70 -9.58
N LEU A 81 11.28 -3.63 -10.07
CA LEU A 81 9.87 -3.36 -10.39
C LEU A 81 9.11 -2.87 -9.15
N ARG A 82 9.25 -3.60 -8.03
CA ARG A 82 8.60 -3.24 -6.77
C ARG A 82 8.96 -1.82 -6.36
N ASN A 83 10.25 -1.49 -6.33
CA ASN A 83 10.69 -0.17 -5.88
C ASN A 83 10.13 0.94 -6.79
N ARG A 84 10.23 0.80 -8.12
CA ARG A 84 9.76 1.82 -9.05
C ARG A 84 8.25 2.05 -8.95
N LEU A 85 7.46 0.98 -8.91
CA LEU A 85 6.01 1.08 -8.77
C LEU A 85 5.61 1.61 -7.38
N CYS A 86 6.27 1.14 -6.32
CA CYS A 86 6.02 1.66 -4.98
C CYS A 86 6.38 3.14 -4.87
N SER A 87 7.46 3.62 -5.49
CA SER A 87 7.80 5.04 -5.51
C SER A 87 6.85 5.88 -6.36
N GLN A 88 6.36 5.36 -7.48
CA GLN A 88 5.42 6.07 -8.35
C GLN A 88 4.05 6.25 -7.69
N TYR A 89 3.58 5.23 -6.97
CA TYR A 89 2.31 5.24 -6.23
C TYR A 89 2.52 5.42 -4.72
N ALA A 90 3.70 5.88 -4.31
CA ALA A 90 3.92 6.36 -2.96
C ALA A 90 3.20 7.70 -2.87
N GLU A 91 1.90 7.65 -2.60
CA GLU A 91 1.24 8.76 -1.94
C GLU A 91 2.08 9.11 -0.70
N SER A 92 2.43 10.40 -0.55
CA SER A 92 3.01 10.91 0.70
C SER A 92 2.16 10.36 1.86
N GLU A 93 2.77 9.97 2.98
CA GLU A 93 2.00 9.53 4.16
C GLU A 93 0.87 10.51 4.50
N GLU A 94 1.13 11.80 4.27
CA GLU A 94 0.18 12.90 4.36
C GLU A 94 -1.04 12.66 3.46
N GLN A 95 -0.84 12.29 2.20
CA GLN A 95 -1.92 12.01 1.24
C GLN A 95 -2.69 10.72 1.55
N ARG A 96 -2.04 9.68 2.10
CA ARG A 96 -2.74 8.47 2.58
C ARG A 96 -3.58 8.73 3.81
N LEU A 97 -3.06 9.51 4.75
CA LEU A 97 -3.84 10.08 5.85
C LEU A 97 -4.97 10.94 5.27
N ILE A 98 -4.74 11.62 4.13
CA ILE A 98 -5.75 12.38 3.40
C ILE A 98 -6.91 11.54 2.89
N SER A 99 -6.62 10.51 2.12
CA SER A 99 -7.62 9.70 1.41
C SER A 99 -8.30 8.64 2.29
N GLY A 100 -7.63 8.11 3.31
CA GLY A 100 -8.19 7.07 4.19
C GLY A 100 -9.23 7.57 5.20
N MET A 101 -9.32 8.89 5.41
CA MET A 101 -10.26 9.56 6.30
C MET A 101 -11.35 10.24 5.47
N GLN A 102 -12.19 9.46 4.79
CA GLN A 102 -13.48 9.98 4.34
C GLN A 102 -14.27 10.42 5.58
N LEU A 103 -14.52 11.72 5.70
CA LEU A 103 -15.46 12.34 6.65
C LEU A 103 -16.91 11.94 6.31
N CYS A 104 -17.19 10.65 6.17
CA CYS A 104 -18.55 10.16 6.18
C CYS A 104 -18.95 9.96 7.64
N ASP A 105 -19.49 11.03 8.22
CA ASP A 105 -20.51 10.94 9.26
C ASP A 105 -20.04 10.33 10.59
N ARG A 106 -18.80 10.66 11.01
CA ARG A 106 -18.29 10.28 12.33
C ARG A 106 -17.92 11.53 13.12
N LYS A 107 -18.35 11.54 14.38
CA LYS A 107 -17.96 12.53 15.39
C LYS A 107 -16.48 12.91 15.24
N HIS A 108 -16.22 14.19 15.01
CA HIS A 108 -14.92 14.82 14.87
C HIS A 108 -14.02 14.58 16.11
N SER A 109 -14.63 14.35 17.28
CA SER A 109 -13.95 13.84 18.48
C SER A 109 -13.28 12.47 18.27
N ARG A 110 -13.90 11.58 17.49
CA ARG A 110 -13.35 10.25 17.16
C ARG A 110 -12.25 10.33 16.10
N LEU A 111 -12.35 11.28 15.16
CA LEU A 111 -11.30 11.57 14.19
C LEU A 111 -10.01 12.01 14.89
N LEU A 112 -10.13 12.88 15.90
CA LEU A 112 -8.98 13.31 16.70
C LEU A 112 -8.31 12.19 17.48
N LEU A 113 -9.11 11.29 18.03
CA LEU A 113 -8.59 10.11 18.73
C LEU A 113 -7.79 9.21 17.78
N GLU A 114 -8.29 9.03 16.55
CA GLU A 114 -7.60 8.22 15.54
C GLU A 114 -6.30 8.90 15.06
N MET A 115 -6.33 10.21 14.82
CA MET A 115 -5.13 10.99 14.49
C MET A 115 -4.08 10.92 15.59
N ARG A 116 -4.47 11.01 16.87
CA ARG A 116 -3.56 10.79 18.01
C ARG A 116 -3.00 9.37 18.06
N SER A 117 -3.81 8.36 17.74
CA SER A 117 -3.37 6.95 17.78
C SER A 117 -2.37 6.59 16.68
N LYS A 118 -2.44 7.28 15.54
CA LYS A 118 -1.58 7.07 14.36
C LYS A 118 -0.41 8.03 14.29
N ALA A 119 -0.52 9.20 14.94
CA ALA A 119 0.58 10.12 15.10
C ALA A 119 1.66 9.46 15.98
N ASP A 120 2.75 9.01 15.35
CA ASP A 120 3.95 8.66 16.10
C ASP A 120 4.43 9.90 16.89
N SER A 121 5.12 9.67 18.01
CA SER A 121 5.58 10.66 19.01
C SER A 121 6.42 11.85 18.47
N ARG A 122 6.60 11.93 17.15
CA ARG A 122 7.31 12.96 16.40
C ARG A 122 6.41 14.10 15.89
N ILE A 123 5.08 13.92 15.90
CA ILE A 123 4.13 14.95 15.43
C ILE A 123 3.81 15.91 16.57
N SER A 124 4.10 17.21 16.39
CA SER A 124 3.76 18.23 17.37
C SER A 124 2.25 18.45 17.45
N VAL A 125 1.76 18.84 18.63
CA VAL A 125 0.33 19.10 18.87
C VAL A 125 -0.20 20.22 17.96
N GLU A 126 0.64 21.19 17.60
CA GLU A 126 0.31 22.27 16.67
C GLU A 126 0.11 21.77 15.23
N LEU A 127 0.99 20.87 14.77
CA LEU A 127 0.84 20.24 13.44
C LEU A 127 -0.39 19.32 13.41
N LEU A 128 -0.66 18.61 14.51
CA LEU A 128 -1.88 17.81 14.63
C LEU A 128 -3.14 18.68 14.58
N LYS A 129 -3.11 19.86 15.22
CA LYS A 129 -4.21 20.84 15.20
C LYS A 129 -4.44 21.42 13.81
N SER A 130 -3.37 21.79 13.07
CA SER A 130 -3.51 22.30 11.71
C SER A 130 -4.05 21.23 10.75
N LEU A 131 -3.54 19.99 10.87
CA LEU A 131 -4.03 18.86 10.11
C LEU A 131 -5.49 18.56 10.44
N PHE A 132 -5.90 18.61 11.70
CA PHE A 132 -7.29 18.41 12.10
C PHE A 132 -8.22 19.50 11.54
N ILE A 133 -7.85 20.78 11.63
CA ILE A 133 -8.68 21.87 11.11
C ILE A 133 -8.83 21.75 9.59
N GLN A 134 -7.75 21.44 8.85
CA GLN A 134 -7.82 21.20 7.40
C GLN A 134 -8.79 20.07 7.00
N ARG A 135 -9.16 19.18 7.93
CA ARG A 135 -10.10 18.08 7.69
C ARG A 135 -11.55 18.46 7.78
N LEU A 136 -11.85 19.53 8.50
CA LEU A 136 -13.22 19.88 8.80
C LEU A 136 -13.88 20.50 7.57
N PRO A 137 -15.22 20.40 7.42
CA PRO A 137 -15.93 21.13 6.38
C PRO A 137 -15.61 22.63 6.45
N THR A 138 -15.55 23.32 5.30
CA THR A 138 -15.11 24.73 5.21
C THR A 138 -15.81 25.66 6.18
N HIS A 139 -17.10 25.42 6.46
CA HIS A 139 -17.88 26.22 7.42
C HIS A 139 -17.39 26.05 8.88
N VAL A 140 -16.99 24.83 9.27
CA VAL A 140 -16.44 24.54 10.61
C VAL A 140 -15.02 25.11 10.72
N GLN A 141 -14.21 25.03 9.65
CA GLN A 141 -12.88 25.65 9.62
C GLN A 141 -12.94 27.16 9.90
N GLN A 142 -13.90 27.87 9.29
CA GLN A 142 -14.07 29.30 9.48
C GLN A 142 -14.47 29.68 10.90
N ILE A 143 -15.26 28.84 11.57
CA ILE A 143 -15.68 29.04 12.97
C ILE A 143 -14.51 28.78 13.92
N LEU A 144 -13.73 27.73 13.67
CA LEU A 144 -12.61 27.34 14.53
C LEU A 144 -11.35 28.15 14.28
N ALA A 145 -11.17 28.77 13.11
CA ALA A 145 -10.05 29.67 12.82
C ALA A 145 -10.04 30.94 13.69
N ILE A 146 -11.18 31.28 14.30
CA ILE A 146 -11.35 32.44 15.18
C ILE A 146 -11.19 32.05 16.66
N SER A 147 -11.21 30.76 16.99
CA SER A 147 -11.08 30.26 18.35
C SER A 147 -9.63 29.84 18.66
N ASP A 148 -9.14 30.27 19.83
CA ASP A 148 -7.84 29.86 20.37
C ASP A 148 -7.95 28.66 21.34
N ASP A 149 -9.08 27.95 21.29
CA ASP A 149 -9.36 26.84 22.21
C ASP A 149 -8.42 25.62 21.99
N PRO A 150 -8.22 24.82 23.05
CA PRO A 150 -7.46 23.57 22.97
C PRO A 150 -8.13 22.56 22.02
N LEU A 151 -7.31 21.71 21.39
CA LEU A 151 -7.72 20.79 20.32
C LEU A 151 -8.91 19.89 20.70
N ASP A 152 -8.99 19.46 21.96
CA ASP A 152 -10.10 18.64 22.45
C ASP A 152 -11.43 19.41 22.49
N LYS A 153 -11.41 20.71 22.81
CA LYS A 153 -12.62 21.57 22.73
C LYS A 153 -13.01 21.86 21.29
N LEU A 154 -12.03 22.08 20.40
CA LEU A 154 -12.32 22.28 18.98
C LEU A 154 -12.95 21.03 18.36
N ALA A 155 -12.59 19.84 18.86
CA ALA A 155 -13.21 18.57 18.51
C ALA A 155 -14.70 18.52 18.89
N GLU A 156 -15.01 18.93 20.12
CA GLU A 156 -16.37 18.95 20.66
C GLU A 156 -17.23 20.02 19.98
N MET A 157 -16.65 21.16 19.61
CA MET A 157 -17.34 22.24 18.88
C MET A 157 -17.62 21.88 17.41
N ALA A 158 -16.87 20.92 16.86
CA ALA A 158 -17.05 20.44 15.49
C ALA A 158 -18.12 19.32 15.39
N ASP A 159 -18.45 18.64 16.49
CA ASP A 159 -19.52 17.63 16.58
C ASP A 159 -20.93 18.25 16.49
#